data_AF-H8GVW9-F1
#
_entry.id   AF-H8GVW9-F1
#
_cell.length_a   1.000
_cell.length_b   1.000
_cell.length_c   1.000
_cell.angle_alpha   90.00
_cell.angle_beta   90.00
_cell.angle_gamma   90.00
#
_symmetry.space_group_name_H-M   'P 1'
#
loop_
_entity.id
_entity.type
_entity.pdbx_description
1 polymer ?
#
loop_
_entity_poly.entity_id
_entity_poly.type
_entity_poly.pdbx_seq_one_letter_code
_entity_poly.pdbx_strand_id
1 'polypeptide(L)'
;MSPNEPSLSYREAYARLSRIAAELEGGEADLDRVLPLLEEAREAYAACQSRIGAVRAALSGGWDPAHPAGDAEDGGGADEDSLG
;
A
#
# COMPACT_ATOMS: atom_id res chain seq x y z
N MET A 1 -22.30 -10.38 0.22
CA MET A 1 -21.43 -9.61 1.14
C MET A 1 -20.89 -8.42 0.37
N SER A 2 -21.27 -7.21 0.75
CA SER A 2 -20.76 -6.00 0.12
C SER A 2 -19.28 -5.83 0.49
N PRO A 3 -18.33 -5.81 -0.46
CA PRO A 3 -16.90 -5.68 -0.17
C PRO A 3 -16.55 -4.19 -0.18
N ASN A 4 -16.94 -3.46 0.86
CA ASN A 4 -16.50 -2.07 1.02
C ASN A 4 -16.30 -1.75 2.51
N GLU A 5 -15.61 -2.65 3.21
CA GLU A 5 -14.93 -2.21 4.43
C GLU A 5 -13.74 -1.36 3.99
N PRO A 6 -13.65 -0.09 4.44
CA PRO A 6 -12.54 0.76 4.06
C PRO A 6 -11.25 0.15 4.59
N SER A 7 -10.44 -0.40 3.68
CA SER A 7 -9.10 -0.89 3.99
C SER A 7 -8.29 0.23 4.65
N LEU A 8 -7.74 -0.02 5.84
CA LEU A 8 -6.95 0.95 6.60
C LEU A 8 -5.90 1.64 5.71
N SER A 9 -5.72 2.94 5.91
CA SER A 9 -4.56 3.63 5.36
C SER A 9 -3.28 3.14 6.05
N TYR A 10 -2.13 3.31 5.40
CA TYR A 10 -0.83 2.99 6.00
C TYR A 10 -0.63 3.70 7.34
N ARG A 11 -1.02 4.98 7.43
CA ARG A 11 -0.88 5.79 8.63
C ARG A 11 -1.70 5.22 9.79
N GLU A 12 -2.95 4.85 9.54
CA GLU A 12 -3.84 4.30 10.56
C GLU A 12 -3.36 2.93 11.04
N ALA A 13 -2.97 2.06 10.10
CA ALA A 13 -2.42 0.74 10.41
C ALA A 13 -1.13 0.85 11.25
N TYR A 14 -0.22 1.76 10.88
CA TYR A 14 1.00 2.00 11.63
C TYR A 14 0.75 2.59 13.03
N ALA A 15 -0.19 3.53 13.15
CA ALA A 15 -0.58 4.09 14.45
C ALA A 15 -1.15 3.02 15.38
N ARG A 16 -1.97 2.11 14.84
CA ARG A 16 -2.53 0.97 15.58
C ARG A 16 -1.43 0.01 16.06
N LEU A 17 -0.50 -0.35 15.19
CA LEU A 17 0.67 -1.16 15.57
C LEU A 17 1.48 -0.51 16.69
N SER A 18 1.74 0.80 16.57
CA SER A 18 2.51 1.54 17.56
C SER A 18 1.83 1.55 18.94
N ARG A 19 0.50 1.71 18.97
CA ARG A 19 -0.30 1.63 20.20
C ARG A 19 -0.18 0.25 20.86
N ILE A 20 -0.37 -0.81 20.07
CA ILE A 20 -0.33 -2.19 20.57
C ILE A 20 1.07 -2.54 21.10
N ALA A 21 2.12 -2.13 20.38
CA ALA A 21 3.49 -2.34 20.83
C ALA A 21 3.75 -1.68 22.20
N ALA A 22 3.29 -0.44 22.38
CA ALA A 22 3.41 0.26 23.67
C ALA A 22 2.61 -0.43 24.79
N GLU A 23 1.42 -0.95 24.48
CA GLU A 23 0.58 -1.70 25.44
C GLU A 23 1.24 -3.02 25.88
N LEU A 24 1.86 -3.75 24.93
CA LEU A 24 2.59 -4.99 25.22
C LEU A 24 3.91 -4.74 25.97
N GLU A 25 4.63 -3.67 25.62
CA GLU A 25 5.89 -3.29 26.28
C GLU A 25 5.66 -2.87 27.75
N GLY A 26 4.47 -2.33 28.07
CA GLY A 26 4.07 -2.04 29.44
C GLY A 26 3.99 -3.27 30.35
N GLY A 27 3.89 -4.49 29.80
CA GLY A 27 3.95 -5.74 30.57
C GLY A 27 2.73 -6.01 31.48
N GLU A 28 1.68 -5.20 31.36
CA GLU A 28 0.46 -5.28 32.19
C GLU A 28 -0.65 -6.11 31.54
N ALA A 29 -0.48 -6.52 30.28
CA ALA A 29 -1.43 -7.37 29.58
C ALA A 29 -1.27 -8.84 30.00
N ASP A 30 -2.34 -9.43 30.57
CA ASP A 30 -2.43 -10.87 30.79
C ASP A 30 -2.62 -11.63 29.46
N LEU A 31 -2.46 -12.95 29.50
CA LEU A 31 -2.50 -13.79 28.29
C LEU A 31 -3.81 -13.62 27.50
N ASP A 32 -4.91 -13.43 28.22
CA ASP A 32 -6.25 -13.23 27.66
C ASP A 32 -6.37 -11.89 26.91
N ARG A 33 -5.62 -10.86 27.30
CA ARG A 33 -5.49 -9.61 26.54
C ARG A 33 -4.43 -9.64 25.45
N VAL A 34 -3.34 -10.36 25.65
CA VAL A 34 -2.24 -10.42 24.67
C VAL A 34 -2.71 -11.07 23.37
N LEU A 35 -3.54 -12.11 23.43
CA LEU A 35 -4.01 -12.82 22.23
C LEU A 35 -4.84 -11.91 21.30
N PRO A 36 -5.88 -11.19 21.78
CA PRO A 36 -6.59 -10.21 20.97
C PRO A 36 -5.70 -9.10 20.40
N LEU A 37 -4.77 -8.57 21.22
CA LEU A 37 -3.83 -7.54 20.78
C LEU A 37 -2.93 -8.04 19.65
N LEU A 38 -2.50 -9.31 19.71
CA LEU A 38 -1.68 -9.93 18.68
C LEU A 38 -2.46 -10.12 17.37
N GLU A 39 -3.73 -10.50 17.43
CA GLU A 39 -4.59 -10.60 16.25
C GLU A 39 -4.80 -9.22 15.60
N GLU A 40 -5.10 -8.20 16.40
CA GLU A 40 -5.24 -6.82 15.93
C GLU A 40 -3.93 -6.31 15.30
N ALA A 41 -2.78 -6.63 15.90
CA ALA A 41 -1.47 -6.30 15.36
C ALA A 41 -1.21 -7.01 14.02
N ARG A 42 -1.62 -8.27 13.89
CA ARG A 42 -1.47 -9.04 12.64
C ARG A 42 -2.22 -8.39 11.48
N GLU A 43 -3.45 -7.96 11.73
CA GLU A 43 -4.27 -7.27 10.72
C GLU A 43 -3.69 -5.92 10.32
N ALA A 44 -3.27 -5.13 11.30
CA ALA A 44 -2.62 -3.85 11.06
C ALA A 44 -1.30 -4.03 10.27
N TYR A 45 -0.50 -5.05 10.60
CA TYR A 45 0.71 -5.37 9.86
C TYR A 45 0.43 -5.82 8.42
N ALA A 46 -0.59 -6.65 8.21
CA ALA A 46 -1.00 -7.06 6.86
C ALA A 46 -1.40 -5.85 5.99
N ALA A 47 -2.12 -4.88 6.57
CA ALA A 47 -2.45 -3.62 5.89
C ALA A 47 -1.20 -2.81 5.54
N CYS A 48 -0.25 -2.68 6.46
CA CYS A 48 1.05 -2.03 6.19
C CYS A 48 1.81 -2.72 5.05
N GLN A 49 1.93 -4.05 5.09
CA GLN A 49 2.61 -4.86 4.08
C GLN A 49 1.97 -4.71 2.71
N SER A 50 0.64 -4.72 2.64
CA SER A 50 -0.11 -4.52 1.38
C SER A 50 0.22 -3.17 0.74
N ARG A 51 0.22 -2.09 1.54
CA ARG A 51 0.55 -0.74 1.04
C ARG A 51 2.01 -0.62 0.60
N ILE A 52 2.95 -1.16 1.37
CA ILE A 52 4.37 -1.21 0.99
C ILE A 52 4.55 -2.02 -0.30
N GLY A 53 3.84 -3.14 -0.43
CA GLY A 53 3.84 -3.97 -1.63
C GLY A 53 3.38 -3.20 -2.87
N ALA A 54 2.30 -2.43 -2.76
CA ALA A 54 1.80 -1.59 -3.86
C ALA A 54 2.83 -0.51 -4.26
N VAL A 55 3.49 0.13 -3.29
CA VAL A 55 4.56 1.09 -3.55
C VAL A 55 5.75 0.43 -4.25
N ARG A 56 6.19 -0.74 -3.76
CA ARG A 56 7.27 -1.52 -4.41
C ARG A 56 6.92 -1.87 -5.84
N ALA A 57 5.69 -2.33 -6.08
CA ALA A 57 5.22 -2.66 -7.43
C ALA A 57 5.25 -1.43 -8.36
N ALA A 58 4.77 -0.28 -7.89
CA ALA A 58 4.81 0.97 -8.64
C ALA A 58 6.25 1.41 -8.98
N LEU A 59 7.18 1.26 -8.04
CA LEU A 59 8.59 1.61 -8.25
C LEU A 59 9.30 0.63 -9.20
N SER A 60 8.97 -0.67 -9.13
CA SER A 60 9.53 -1.69 -10.03
C SER A 60 9.01 -1.59 -11.47
N GLY A 61 7.89 -0.89 -11.69
CA GLY A 61 7.27 -0.69 -13.00
C GLY A 61 7.92 0.39 -13.87
N GLY A 62 9.10 0.89 -13.51
CA GLY A 62 9.82 1.91 -14.29
C GLY A 62 9.56 3.35 -13.83
N TRP A 63 9.44 3.58 -12.52
CA TRP A 63 9.57 4.94 -11.99
C TRP A 63 11.02 5.40 -12.24
N ASP A 64 11.24 6.13 -13.33
CA ASP A 64 12.45 6.93 -13.53
C ASP A 64 12.22 8.34 -12.97
N PRO A 65 12.86 8.73 -11.85
CA PRO A 65 12.73 10.08 -11.31
C PRO A 65 13.29 11.16 -12.25
N ALA A 66 14.04 10.79 -13.30
CA ALA A 66 14.52 11.71 -14.34
C ALA A 66 13.49 11.95 -15.46
N HIS A 67 12.46 11.11 -15.59
CA HIS A 67 11.39 11.28 -16.57
C HIS A 67 10.03 10.88 -15.94
N PRO A 68 9.38 11.78 -15.17
CA PRO A 68 8.02 11.52 -14.70
C PRO A 68 7.14 11.37 -15.93
N ALA A 69 6.40 10.27 -16.02
CA ALA A 69 5.51 9.95 -17.13
C ALA A 69 4.65 11.17 -17.51
N GLY A 70 5.08 11.81 -18.59
CA GLY A 70 4.54 13.05 -19.10
C GLY A 70 5.00 13.11 -20.54
N ASP A 71 4.35 12.28 -21.36
CA ASP A 71 4.12 12.45 -22.80
C ASP A 71 3.29 11.25 -23.25
N ALA A 72 2.02 11.29 -22.88
CA ALA A 72 0.99 10.50 -23.54
C ALA A 72 -0.03 11.48 -24.13
N GLU A 73 0.41 12.45 -24.95
CA GLU A 73 -0.43 13.04 -25.99
C GLU A 73 0.38 13.33 -27.27
N ASP A 74 -0.15 12.76 -28.34
CA ASP A 74 -0.31 13.32 -29.68
C ASP A 74 0.93 13.60 -30.57
N GLY A 75 0.84 13.08 -31.80
CA GLY A 75 1.87 13.17 -32.83
C GLY A 75 1.48 12.40 -34.08
N GLY A 76 0.38 12.81 -34.72
CA GLY A 76 -0.02 12.31 -36.03
C GLY A 76 0.92 12.71 -37.18
N GLY A 77 0.67 12.06 -38.34
CA GLY A 77 1.23 12.38 -39.65
C GLY A 77 1.83 11.13 -40.31
N ALA A 78 1.58 10.81 -41.58
CA ALA A 78 0.71 11.36 -42.59
C ALA A 78 0.55 10.28 -43.67
N ASP A 79 -0.53 10.36 -44.41
CA ASP A 79 -0.79 9.60 -45.61
C ASP A 79 0.35 9.82 -46.63
N GLU A 80 0.90 8.75 -47.23
CA GLU A 80 1.54 8.87 -48.54
C GLU A 80 1.29 7.61 -49.38
N ASP A 81 0.52 7.84 -50.44
CA ASP A 81 0.38 7.04 -51.64
C ASP A 81 1.67 6.30 -52.05
N SER A 82 1.55 5.00 -52.30
CA SER A 82 2.39 4.34 -53.30
C SER A 82 1.61 3.24 -54.00
N LEU A 83 0.91 3.66 -55.05
CA LEU A 83 0.72 2.86 -56.24
C LEU A 83 2.08 2.41 -56.78
N GLY A 84 2.26 1.09 -56.89
CA GLY A 84 3.33 0.43 -57.62
C GLY A 84 2.92 -1.00 -57.94
#